data_AF-A0A6B0XIT9-F1
#
_entry.id   AF-A0A6B0XIT9-F1
#
_cell.length_a   1.000
_cell.length_b   1.000
_cell.length_c   1.000
_cell.angle_alpha   90.00
_cell.angle_beta   90.00
_cell.angle_gamma   90.00
#
_symmetry.space_group_name_H-M   'P 1'
#
loop_
_entity.id
_entity.type
_entity.pdbx_description
1 polymer ?
#
loop_
_entity_poly.entity_id
_entity_poly.type
_entity_poly.pdbx_seq_one_letter_code
_entity_poly.pdbx_strand_id
1 'polypeptide(L)'
;MAVLIVDALNLEDIDPADIDPEELMFGDEGLALDSIDALEIAVAIAEEFAVHFSAKEETTREAFATLGNLTDFVMKEVNART
;
A
#
# COMPACT_ATOMS: atom_id res chain seq x y z
N MET A 1 -8.18 2.18 -0.95
CA MET A 1 -6.73 2.05 -0.71
C MET A 1 -6.04 3.39 -0.83
N ALA A 2 -6.11 4.08 -1.99
CA ALA A 2 -5.47 5.39 -2.20
C ALA A 2 -5.71 6.39 -1.05
N VAL A 3 -6.97 6.56 -0.62
CA VAL A 3 -7.32 7.46 0.50
C VAL A 3 -6.55 7.12 1.78
N LEU A 4 -6.47 5.83 2.13
CA LEU A 4 -5.74 5.39 3.32
C LEU A 4 -4.24 5.69 3.22
N ILE A 5 -3.66 5.60 2.03
CA ILE A 5 -2.24 5.92 1.84
C ILE A 5 -2.00 7.42 1.96
N VAL A 6 -2.82 8.24 1.32
CA VAL A 6 -2.73 9.71 1.40
C VAL A 6 -2.89 10.18 2.84
N ASP A 7 -3.84 9.61 3.58
CA ASP A 7 -4.05 9.93 4.99
C ASP A 7 -2.89 9.43 5.87
N ALA A 8 -2.41 8.20 5.65
CA ALA A 8 -1.32 7.61 6.44
C ALA A 8 0.01 8.36 6.28
N LEU A 9 0.29 8.83 5.06
CA LEU A 9 1.52 9.53 4.71
C LEU A 9 1.38 11.06 4.76
N ASN A 10 0.21 11.57 5.14
CA ASN A 10 -0.11 13.00 5.17
C ASN A 10 0.27 13.73 3.86
N LEU A 11 -0.12 13.15 2.72
CA LEU A 11 0.17 13.68 1.38
C LEU A 11 -0.82 14.79 1.01
N GLU A 12 -0.65 15.98 1.60
CA GLU A 12 -1.58 17.12 1.46
C GLU A 12 -1.73 17.64 0.02
N ASP A 13 -0.73 17.42 -0.83
CA ASP A 13 -0.68 17.89 -2.22
C ASP A 13 -1.14 16.83 -3.25
N ILE A 14 -1.56 15.64 -2.80
CA ILE A 14 -1.95 14.52 -3.68
C ILE A 14 -3.43 14.21 -3.47
N ASP A 15 -4.25 14.32 -4.52
CA ASP A 15 -5.62 13.80 -4.50
C ASP A 15 -5.58 12.27 -4.64
N PRO A 16 -6.19 11.51 -3.71
CA PRO A 16 -6.28 10.05 -3.82
C PRO A 16 -6.87 9.55 -5.16
N ALA A 17 -7.70 10.35 -5.83
CA ALA A 17 -8.30 10.00 -7.12
C ALA A 17 -7.30 10.10 -8.30
N ASP A 18 -6.20 10.83 -8.13
CA ASP A 18 -5.17 11.02 -9.14
C ASP A 18 -4.05 9.95 -9.06
N ILE A 19 -4.07 9.10 -8.03
CA ILE A 19 -3.09 8.01 -7.88
C ILE A 19 -3.44 6.87 -8.85
N ASP A 20 -2.54 6.62 -9.81
CA ASP A 20 -2.66 5.50 -10.74
C ASP A 20 -2.36 4.17 -10.02
N PRO A 21 -3.30 3.20 -10.01
CA PRO A 21 -3.10 1.92 -9.35
C PRO A 21 -2.01 1.05 -9.96
N GLU A 22 -1.63 1.26 -11.22
CA GLU A 22 -0.59 0.49 -11.90
C GLU A 22 0.81 1.11 -11.76
N GLU A 23 0.89 2.32 -11.21
CA GLU A 23 2.15 3.02 -11.03
C GLU A 23 2.98 2.44 -9.88
N LEU A 24 4.29 2.47 -10.04
CA LEU A 24 5.22 2.03 -9.01
C LEU A 24 5.13 2.95 -7.79
N MET A 25 4.98 2.35 -6.61
CA MET A 25 4.94 3.10 -5.36
C MET A 25 6.32 3.62 -4.94
N PHE A 26 7.38 2.88 -5.30
CA PHE A 26 8.76 3.14 -4.87
C PHE A 26 9.67 3.43 -6.08
N GLY A 27 10.63 4.33 -5.91
CA GLY A 27 11.63 4.68 -6.93
C GLY A 27 11.61 6.16 -7.31
N ASP A 28 12.26 6.52 -8.41
CA ASP A 28 12.25 7.90 -8.93
C ASP A 28 11.02 8.19 -9.84
N GLU A 29 10.25 7.15 -10.15
CA GLU A 29 9.03 7.21 -10.95
C GLU A 29 7.81 7.00 -10.05
N GLY A 30 6.73 7.71 -10.34
CA GLY A 30 5.45 7.62 -9.65
C GLY A 30 5.37 8.35 -8.30
N LEU A 31 4.81 7.68 -7.28
CA LEU A 31 4.65 8.27 -5.93
C LEU A 31 5.98 8.54 -5.21
N ALA A 32 7.07 7.93 -5.71
CA ALA A 32 8.43 8.11 -5.22
C ALA A 32 8.59 7.95 -3.70
N LEU A 33 7.84 7.00 -3.12
CA LEU A 33 7.86 6.71 -1.70
C LEU A 33 9.22 6.14 -1.27
N ASP A 34 9.56 6.40 -0.01
CA ASP A 34 10.76 5.85 0.61
C ASP A 34 10.48 4.59 1.44
N SER A 35 11.52 4.05 2.07
CA SER A 35 11.39 2.82 2.86
C SER A 35 10.65 3.00 4.19
N ILE A 36 10.53 4.23 4.69
CA ILE A 36 9.80 4.60 5.90
C ILE A 36 8.31 4.68 5.56
N ASP A 37 7.96 5.30 4.44
CA ASP A 37 6.58 5.37 3.94
C ASP A 37 5.97 3.98 3.78
N ALA A 38 6.74 3.02 3.24
CA ALA A 38 6.33 1.62 3.12
C ALA A 38 5.89 1.02 4.47
N LEU A 39 6.64 1.35 5.53
CA LEU A 39 6.38 0.84 6.87
C LEU A 39 5.13 1.49 7.46
N GLU A 40 4.94 2.79 7.25
CA GLU A 40 3.73 3.51 7.71
C GLU A 40 2.47 2.99 7.01
N ILE A 41 2.53 2.78 5.70
CA ILE A 41 1.44 2.13 4.94
C ILE A 41 1.15 0.72 5.49
N ALA A 42 2.19 -0.09 5.72
CA ALA A 42 2.03 -1.45 6.25
C ALA A 42 1.34 -1.46 7.62
N VAL A 43 1.71 -0.52 8.49
CA VAL A 43 1.10 -0.36 9.82
C VAL A 43 -0.35 0.08 9.70
N ALA A 44 -0.64 1.12 8.90
CA ALA A 44 -2.00 1.61 8.72
C ALA A 44 -2.95 0.54 8.17
N ILE A 45 -2.50 -0.26 7.20
CA ILE A 45 -3.31 -1.37 6.65
C ILE A 45 -3.47 -2.50 7.68
N ALA A 46 -2.43 -2.81 8.45
CA ALA A 46 -2.51 -3.84 9.47
C ALA A 46 -3.51 -3.46 10.58
N GLU A 47 -3.58 -2.18 10.95
CA GLU A 47 -4.55 -1.69 11.94
C GLU A 47 -5.98 -1.66 11.38
N GLU A 48 -6.19 -1.19 10.15
CA GLU A 48 -7.53 -1.03 9.57
C GLU A 48 -8.15 -2.37 9.14
N PHE A 49 -7.36 -3.27 8.54
CA PHE A 49 -7.85 -4.51 7.93
C PHE A 49 -7.43 -5.78 8.68
N ALA A 50 -6.71 -5.65 9.79
CA ALA A 50 -6.13 -6.76 10.56
C ALA A 50 -5.23 -7.69 9.73
N VAL A 51 -4.63 -7.18 8.65
CA VAL A 51 -3.75 -7.94 7.74
C VAL A 51 -2.32 -8.01 8.30
N HIS A 52 -1.59 -9.09 7.99
CA HIS A 52 -0.19 -9.23 8.37
C HIS A 52 0.71 -9.19 7.15
N PHE A 53 1.80 -8.41 7.23
CA PHE A 53 2.81 -8.32 6.19
C PHE A 53 4.12 -8.95 6.66
N SER A 54 4.73 -9.77 5.81
CA SER A 54 6.00 -10.43 6.09
C SER A 54 7.03 -10.07 5.03
N ALA A 55 8.05 -9.29 5.38
CA ALA A 55 9.12 -8.89 4.45
C ALA A 55 9.97 -10.06 3.89
N LYS A 56 9.77 -11.27 4.43
CA LYS A 56 10.37 -12.52 3.94
C LYS A 56 9.55 -13.18 2.83
N GLU A 57 8.28 -12.83 2.70
CA GLU A 57 7.41 -13.39 1.69
C GLU A 57 7.48 -12.58 0.41
N GLU A 58 7.70 -13.27 -0.72
CA GLU A 58 7.75 -12.66 -2.04
C GLU A 58 6.42 -11.98 -2.39
N THR A 59 5.30 -12.59 -2.00
CA THR A 59 3.95 -12.03 -2.16
C THR A 59 3.77 -10.68 -1.47
N THR A 60 4.36 -10.49 -0.29
CA THR A 60 4.34 -9.18 0.39
C THR A 60 5.16 -8.17 -0.42
N ARG A 61 6.33 -8.55 -0.94
CA ARG A 61 7.15 -7.64 -1.75
C ARG A 61 6.45 -7.24 -3.05
N GLU A 62 5.79 -8.19 -3.70
CA GLU A 62 5.00 -7.94 -4.91
C GLU A 62 3.77 -7.07 -4.62
N ALA A 63 3.14 -7.24 -3.45
CA ALA A 63 2.04 -6.41 -3.00
C ALA A 63 2.45 -4.94 -2.90
N PHE A 64 3.64 -4.65 -2.39
CA PHE A 64 4.16 -3.27 -2.28
C PHE A 64 4.67 -2.68 -3.62
N ALA A 65 4.62 -3.40 -4.75
CA ALA A 65 5.11 -2.84 -6.01
C ALA A 65 4.23 -1.68 -6.52
N THR A 66 2.91 -1.86 -6.48
CA THR A 66 1.90 -0.91 -6.99
C THR A 66 0.70 -0.86 -6.06
N LEU A 67 -0.06 0.23 -6.10
CA LEU A 67 -1.27 0.37 -5.29
C LEU A 67 -2.32 -0.71 -5.63
N GLY A 68 -2.42 -1.11 -6.89
CA GLY A 68 -3.28 -2.20 -7.36
C GLY A 68 -2.92 -3.53 -6.70
N ASN A 69 -1.64 -3.90 -6.74
CA ASN A 69 -1.16 -5.14 -6.12
C ASN A 69 -1.40 -5.15 -4.61
N LEU A 70 -1.18 -4.01 -3.95
CA LEU A 70 -1.42 -3.87 -2.51
C LEU A 70 -2.90 -4.05 -2.18
N THR A 71 -3.77 -3.45 -2.99
CA THR A 71 -5.23 -3.57 -2.85
C THR A 71 -5.67 -5.02 -3.01
N ASP A 72 -5.20 -5.71 -4.05
CA ASP A 72 -5.54 -7.11 -4.32
C ASP A 72 -5.06 -8.04 -3.20
N PHE A 73 -3.84 -7.82 -2.69
CA PHE A 73 -3.31 -8.57 -1.56
C PHE A 73 -4.20 -8.42 -0.32
N VAL A 74 -4.54 -7.19 0.05
CA VAL A 74 -5.39 -6.90 1.21
C VAL A 74 -6.78 -7.50 1.03
N MET A 75 -7.39 -7.34 -0.14
CA MET A 75 -8.71 -7.92 -0.42
C MET A 75 -8.68 -9.45 -0.30
N LYS A 76 -7.61 -10.11 -0.78
CA LYS A 76 -7.45 -11.55 -0.65
C LYS A 76 -7.33 -11.98 0.81
N GLU A 77 -6.53 -11.28 1.61
CA GLU A 77 -6.35 -11.57 3.04
C GLU A 77 -7.64 -11.37 3.85
N VAL A 78 -8.41 -10.33 3.55
CA VAL A 78 -9.70 -10.07 4.18
C VAL A 78 -10.73 -11.13 3.78
N ASN A 79 -10.81 -11.47 2.49
CA ASN A 79 -11.75 -12.48 1.98
C ASN A 79 -11.43 -13.89 2.49
N ALA A 80 -10.16 -14.25 2.65
CA ALA A 80 -9.75 -15.56 3.18
C ALA A 80 -10.18 -15.80 4.65
N ARG A 81 -10.59 -14.74 5.35
CA ARG A 81 -11.04 -14.76 6.76
C ARG A 81 -12.56 -14.80 6.92
N THR A 82 -13.31 -14.63 5.82
CA THR A 82 -14.78 -14.66 5.79
C THR A 82 -15.28 -16.05 5.42
#